data_AF-A0A7S1JD30-F1
#
_entry.id   AF-A0A7S1JD30-F1
#
_cell.length_a   1.000
_cell.length_b   1.000
_cell.length_c   1.000
_cell.angle_alpha   90.00
_cell.angle_beta   90.00
_cell.angle_gamma   90.00
#
_symmetry.space_group_name_H-M   'P 1'
#
loop_
_entity.id
_entity.type
_entity.pdbx_description
1 polymer ?
#
loop_
_entity_poly.entity_id
_entity_poly.type
_entity_poly.pdbx_seq_one_letter_code
_entity_poly.pdbx_strand_id
1 'polypeptide(L)'
;SALPVPTGHTFNRQQITLNLSQYIPIYVYGKIAARVRAANPKILTPPRPDCPPSTWYDPVITPCLLRPYPFTLAFENSMANDYASEKVYNPLLVGSVPVYAGAPNIDNLVPPQSIVKLADFPTLEDL
;
A
#
# COMPACT_ATOMS: atom_id res chain seq x y z
N SER A 1 -12.55 19.48 0.79
CA SER A 1 -11.28 20.04 0.28
C SER A 1 -10.37 18.87 -0.05
N ALA A 2 -9.59 18.96 -1.11
CA ALA A 2 -8.64 17.92 -1.49
C ALA A 2 -7.60 17.69 -0.38
N LEU A 3 -7.24 16.44 -0.11
CA LEU A 3 -6.35 16.08 0.99
C LEU A 3 -4.89 16.05 0.49
N PRO A 4 -3.99 16.86 1.07
CA PRO A 4 -2.61 16.93 0.60
C PRO A 4 -1.88 15.61 0.84
N VAL A 5 -0.97 15.26 -0.07
CA VAL A 5 -0.04 14.15 0.14
C VAL A 5 0.92 14.50 1.28
N PRO A 6 1.13 13.63 2.28
CA PRO A 6 2.00 13.95 3.41
C PRO A 6 3.45 14.20 2.98
N THR A 7 4.01 15.34 3.37
CA THR A 7 5.42 15.72 3.16
C THR A 7 6.16 15.74 4.52
N GLY A 8 7.31 15.05 4.64
CA GLY A 8 8.12 15.06 5.88
C GLY A 8 8.78 13.70 6.21
N HIS A 9 9.40 13.55 7.39
CA HIS A 9 10.02 12.27 7.80
C HIS A 9 9.01 11.19 8.25
N THR A 10 7.77 11.58 8.54
CA THR A 10 6.71 10.68 8.96
C THR A 10 5.41 10.96 8.20
N PHE A 11 4.71 9.90 7.83
CA PHE A 11 3.39 9.98 7.20
C PHE A 11 2.46 8.93 7.82
N ASN A 12 1.20 9.29 7.97
CA ASN A 12 0.21 8.39 8.58
C ASN A 12 -0.45 7.52 7.52
N ARG A 13 0.12 6.34 7.30
CA ARG A 13 -0.40 5.34 6.37
C ARG A 13 -1.86 4.98 6.58
N GLN A 14 -2.29 4.85 7.83
CA GLN A 14 -3.69 4.53 8.14
C GLN A 14 -4.60 5.65 7.66
N GLN A 15 -4.22 6.90 7.88
CA GLN A 15 -4.99 8.05 7.42
C GLN A 15 -5.04 8.13 5.89
N ILE A 16 -3.92 7.89 5.19
CA ILE A 16 -3.90 7.84 3.72
C ILE A 16 -4.83 6.73 3.21
N THR A 17 -4.76 5.52 3.78
CA THR A 17 -5.67 4.43 3.42
C THR A 17 -7.13 4.81 3.63
N LEU A 18 -7.46 5.46 4.75
CA LEU A 18 -8.82 5.91 5.04
C LEU A 18 -9.29 6.99 4.06
N ASN A 19 -8.43 7.92 3.68
CA ASN A 19 -8.75 8.97 2.72
C ASN A 19 -9.00 8.38 1.32
N LEU A 20 -8.11 7.51 0.84
CA LEU A 20 -8.26 6.85 -0.46
C LEU A 20 -9.52 5.97 -0.53
N SER A 21 -9.91 5.35 0.60
CA SER A 21 -11.12 4.52 0.66
C SER A 21 -12.44 5.30 0.47
N GLN A 22 -12.38 6.64 0.39
CA GLN A 22 -13.52 7.46 0.01
C GLN A 22 -13.76 7.47 -1.50
N TYR A 23 -12.70 7.26 -2.29
CA TYR A 23 -12.72 7.35 -3.75
C TYR A 23 -12.79 5.98 -4.43
N ILE A 24 -12.09 4.99 -3.87
CA ILE A 24 -11.98 3.64 -4.45
C ILE A 24 -12.24 2.54 -3.41
N PRO A 25 -12.73 1.37 -3.82
CA PRO A 25 -12.78 0.19 -2.94
C PRO A 25 -11.37 -0.22 -2.53
N ILE A 26 -11.13 -0.37 -1.22
CA ILE A 26 -9.84 -0.80 -0.69
C ILE A 26 -10.04 -2.07 0.14
N TYR A 27 -9.21 -3.07 -0.15
CA TYR A 27 -9.13 -4.31 0.59
C TYR A 27 -7.91 -4.27 1.50
N VAL A 28 -8.10 -4.49 2.81
CA VAL A 28 -7.00 -4.49 3.79
C VAL A 28 -6.89 -5.84 4.46
N TYR A 29 -5.66 -6.37 4.50
CA TYR A 29 -5.31 -7.59 5.23
C TYR A 29 -4.42 -7.29 6.44
N GLY A 30 -4.14 -8.33 7.23
CA GLY A 30 -3.25 -8.23 8.39
C GLY A 30 -3.90 -7.62 9.64
N LYS A 31 -3.09 -7.41 10.68
CA LYS A 31 -3.56 -7.00 12.02
C LYS A 31 -4.30 -5.67 12.02
N ILE A 32 -3.97 -4.77 11.08
CA ILE A 32 -4.58 -3.44 11.02
C ILE A 32 -5.99 -3.44 10.41
N ALA A 33 -6.37 -4.49 9.68
CA ALA A 33 -7.65 -4.57 8.96
C ALA A 33 -8.86 -4.35 9.88
N ALA A 34 -8.85 -4.90 11.10
CA ALA A 34 -9.93 -4.67 12.06
C ALA A 34 -10.06 -3.19 12.46
N ARG A 35 -8.94 -2.51 12.72
CA ARG A 35 -8.91 -1.10 13.13
C ARG A 35 -9.39 -0.17 12.02
N VAL A 36 -8.92 -0.35 10.79
CA VAL A 36 -9.33 0.51 9.67
C VAL A 36 -10.78 0.29 9.26
N ARG A 37 -11.29 -0.95 9.34
CA ARG A 37 -12.72 -1.25 9.07
C ARG A 37 -13.64 -0.66 10.14
N ALA A 38 -13.20 -0.64 11.40
CA ALA A 38 -13.94 0.06 12.46
C ALA A 38 -14.01 1.58 12.20
N ALA A 39 -12.97 2.16 11.58
CA ALA A 39 -12.95 3.58 11.22
C ALA A 39 -13.69 3.89 9.89
N ASN A 40 -13.68 2.97 8.92
CA ASN A 40 -14.46 3.08 7.71
C ASN A 40 -15.00 1.70 7.28
N PRO A 41 -16.32 1.44 7.43
CA PRO A 41 -16.91 0.15 7.09
C PRO A 41 -16.93 -0.15 5.58
N LYS A 42 -16.61 0.83 4.71
CA LYS A 42 -16.42 0.59 3.26
C LYS A 42 -15.11 -0.13 2.95
N ILE A 43 -14.17 -0.20 3.90
CA ILE A 43 -12.94 -0.98 3.72
C ILE A 43 -13.29 -2.47 3.79
N LEU A 44 -12.82 -3.22 2.80
CA LEU A 44 -13.19 -4.60 2.59
C LEU A 44 -12.11 -5.56 3.10
N THR A 45 -12.51 -6.80 3.33
CA THR A 45 -11.58 -7.90 3.56
C THR A 45 -11.28 -8.54 2.22
N PRO A 46 -10.02 -8.73 1.82
CA PRO A 46 -9.73 -9.42 0.58
C PRO A 46 -10.30 -10.83 0.65
N PRO A 47 -11.10 -11.28 -0.34
CA PRO A 47 -11.46 -12.68 -0.45
C PRO A 47 -10.16 -13.51 -0.54
N ARG A 48 -10.12 -14.62 0.19
CA ARG A 48 -8.97 -15.56 0.22
C ARG A 48 -9.37 -16.95 -0.30
N PRO A 49 -9.97 -17.10 -1.50
CA PRO A 49 -10.41 -18.41 -1.94
C PRO A 49 -9.22 -19.38 -2.12
N ASP A 50 -8.08 -18.87 -2.58
CA ASP A 50 -6.98 -19.73 -3.04
C ASP A 50 -5.67 -19.57 -2.25
N CYS A 51 -5.65 -18.71 -1.21
CA CYS A 51 -4.44 -18.47 -0.42
C CYS A 51 -4.45 -19.27 0.88
N PRO A 52 -3.33 -19.92 1.25
CA PRO A 52 -3.27 -20.67 2.50
C PRO A 52 -3.53 -19.76 3.72
N PRO A 53 -4.11 -20.31 4.80
CA PRO A 53 -4.37 -19.55 6.01
C PRO A 53 -3.07 -18.97 6.60
N SER A 54 -3.10 -17.70 6.98
CA SER A 54 -1.92 -16.94 7.37
C SER A 54 -1.26 -17.45 8.65
N THR A 55 0.02 -17.82 8.57
CA THR A 55 0.96 -17.59 9.66
C THR A 55 1.52 -16.17 9.52
N TRP A 56 1.98 -15.56 10.62
CA TRP A 56 2.16 -14.10 10.75
C TRP A 56 3.39 -13.52 10.02
N TYR A 57 4.15 -14.34 9.29
CA TYR A 57 5.27 -13.90 8.47
C TYR A 57 5.56 -14.95 7.39
N ASP A 58 4.69 -15.01 6.38
CA ASP A 58 4.82 -16.00 5.31
C ASP A 58 5.10 -15.29 3.97
N PRO A 59 6.29 -15.50 3.37
CA PRO A 59 6.68 -14.91 2.09
C PRO A 59 5.84 -15.43 0.92
N VAL A 60 5.02 -16.48 1.10
CA VAL A 60 4.11 -17.02 0.08
C VAL A 60 2.73 -16.38 0.17
N ILE A 61 2.25 -16.11 1.38
CA ILE A 61 0.85 -15.69 1.61
C ILE A 61 0.61 -14.25 1.18
N THR A 62 1.54 -13.34 1.49
CA THR A 62 1.37 -11.93 1.09
C THR A 62 1.33 -11.80 -0.43
N PRO A 63 2.30 -12.31 -1.20
CA PRO A 63 2.23 -12.32 -2.66
C PRO A 63 0.95 -12.96 -3.23
N CYS A 64 0.50 -14.09 -2.65
CA CYS A 64 -0.76 -14.72 -3.06
C CYS A 64 -1.97 -13.78 -2.90
N LEU A 65 -2.06 -13.07 -1.77
CA LEU A 65 -3.14 -12.13 -1.51
C LEU A 65 -3.12 -10.92 -2.44
N LEU A 66 -1.93 -10.49 -2.88
CA LEU A 66 -1.77 -9.30 -3.72
C LEU A 66 -2.04 -9.60 -5.20
N ARG A 67 -1.73 -10.82 -5.68
CA ARG A 67 -1.82 -11.23 -7.09
C ARG A 67 -3.16 -10.91 -7.79
N PRO A 68 -4.34 -11.01 -7.15
CA PRO A 68 -5.61 -10.70 -7.81
C PRO A 68 -5.86 -9.20 -8.03
N TYR A 69 -5.05 -8.32 -7.44
CA TYR A 69 -5.26 -6.88 -7.47
C TYR A 69 -4.27 -6.22 -8.44
N PRO A 70 -4.73 -5.31 -9.32
CA PRO A 70 -3.85 -4.60 -10.24
C PRO A 70 -2.93 -3.58 -9.53
N PHE A 71 -3.34 -3.11 -8.35
CA PHE A 71 -2.59 -2.14 -7.56
C PHE A 71 -2.48 -2.60 -6.10
N THR A 72 -1.40 -2.19 -5.43
CA THR A 72 -1.19 -2.44 -3.99
C THR A 72 -0.65 -1.21 -3.30
N LEU A 73 -1.27 -0.81 -2.19
CA LEU A 73 -0.75 0.26 -1.34
C LEU A 73 0.51 -0.22 -0.61
N ALA A 74 1.67 0.21 -1.11
CA ALA A 74 3.00 -0.23 -0.70
C ALA A 74 3.67 0.83 0.18
N PHE A 75 3.09 1.08 1.35
CA PHE A 75 3.53 2.19 2.21
C PHE A 75 4.48 1.77 3.32
N GLU A 76 5.64 2.42 3.41
CA GLU A 76 6.62 2.19 4.48
C GLU A 76 6.26 2.83 5.81
N ASN A 77 6.86 2.32 6.90
CA ASN A 77 6.58 2.84 8.24
C ASN A 77 6.99 4.31 8.44
N SER A 78 7.94 4.79 7.65
CA SER A 78 8.55 6.11 7.71
C SER A 78 9.21 6.44 6.37
N MET A 79 9.53 7.71 6.13
CA MET A 79 10.34 8.09 4.97
C MET A 79 11.82 8.17 5.36
N ALA A 80 12.64 7.37 4.70
CA ALA A 80 14.09 7.38 4.87
C ALA A 80 14.76 6.92 3.57
N ASN A 81 15.88 7.54 3.19
CA ASN A 81 16.66 7.08 2.05
C ASN A 81 17.04 5.61 2.24
N ASP A 82 17.01 4.85 1.14
CA ASP A 82 17.36 3.43 1.10
C ASP A 82 16.43 2.51 1.92
N TYR A 83 15.36 3.05 2.52
CA TYR A 83 14.38 2.27 3.26
C TYR A 83 13.27 1.76 2.34
N ALA A 84 13.53 0.63 1.69
CA ALA A 84 12.56 -0.14 0.94
C ALA A 84 12.50 -1.58 1.47
N SER A 85 11.29 -2.06 1.74
CA SER A 85 11.03 -3.38 2.33
C SER A 85 10.21 -4.27 1.40
N GLU A 86 9.80 -5.43 1.88
CA GLU A 86 8.91 -6.36 1.16
C GLU A 86 7.62 -5.71 0.64
N LYS A 87 7.23 -4.55 1.18
CA LYS A 87 6.00 -3.83 0.81
C LYS A 87 5.99 -3.38 -0.64
N VAL A 88 7.14 -2.94 -1.19
CA VAL A 88 7.24 -2.57 -2.62
C VAL A 88 7.58 -3.77 -3.49
N TYR A 89 8.38 -4.71 -2.99
CA TYR A 89 8.85 -5.84 -3.78
C TYR A 89 7.80 -6.95 -3.95
N ASN A 90 7.02 -7.28 -2.94
CA ASN A 90 5.96 -8.31 -3.05
C ASN A 90 4.94 -8.01 -4.16
N PRO A 91 4.38 -6.79 -4.28
CA PRO A 91 3.49 -6.48 -5.40
C PRO A 91 4.19 -6.58 -6.75
N LEU A 92 5.42 -6.06 -6.89
CA LEU A 92 6.21 -6.19 -8.12
C LEU A 92 6.41 -7.66 -8.53
N LEU A 93 6.69 -8.54 -7.56
CA LEU A 93 6.91 -9.97 -7.80
C LEU A 93 5.68 -10.70 -8.37
N VAL A 94 4.47 -10.19 -8.13
CA VAL A 94 3.21 -10.82 -8.57
C VAL A 94 2.47 -10.05 -9.65
N GLY A 95 3.11 -9.01 -10.21
CA GLY A 95 2.53 -8.19 -11.27
C GLY A 95 1.46 -7.21 -10.79
N SER A 96 1.42 -6.90 -9.50
CA SER A 96 0.60 -5.81 -8.95
C SER A 96 1.43 -4.54 -8.90
N VAL A 97 0.89 -3.42 -9.38
CA VAL A 97 1.61 -2.14 -9.42
C VAL A 97 1.62 -1.51 -8.02
N PRO A 98 2.79 -1.26 -7.41
CA PRO A 98 2.87 -0.61 -6.12
C PRO A 98 2.48 0.87 -6.21
N VAL A 99 1.56 1.28 -5.36
CA VAL A 99 1.27 2.68 -5.04
C VAL A 99 2.09 3.02 -3.79
N TYR A 100 3.20 3.72 -3.97
CA TYR A 100 4.32 3.76 -3.03
C TYR A 100 4.43 5.08 -2.28
N ALA A 101 4.78 4.97 -0.98
CA ALA A 101 5.26 6.06 -0.15
C ALA A 101 6.30 5.50 0.83
N GLY A 102 7.46 6.15 0.94
CA GLY A 102 8.59 5.64 1.72
C GLY A 102 9.91 6.34 1.39
N ALA A 103 10.87 5.60 0.84
CA ALA A 103 12.17 6.14 0.47
C ALA A 103 12.06 7.24 -0.61
N PRO A 104 12.61 8.45 -0.36
CA PRO A 104 12.66 9.51 -1.37
C PRO A 104 13.45 9.13 -2.62
N ASN A 105 14.43 8.23 -2.49
CA ASN A 105 15.28 7.74 -3.56
C ASN A 105 14.85 6.37 -4.10
N ILE A 106 13.56 6.01 -3.98
CA ILE A 106 13.02 4.70 -4.40
C ILE A 106 13.32 4.35 -5.86
N ASP A 107 13.44 5.35 -6.74
CA ASP A 107 13.74 5.15 -8.17
C ASP A 107 15.09 4.48 -8.42
N ASN A 108 16.01 4.51 -7.44
CA ASN A 108 17.30 3.80 -7.50
C ASN A 108 17.19 2.31 -7.08
N LEU A 109 16.06 1.91 -6.51
CA LEU A 109 15.86 0.61 -5.85
C LEU A 109 14.84 -0.28 -6.57
N VAL A 110 14.06 0.28 -7.49
CA VAL A 110 13.04 -0.44 -8.26
C VAL A 110 13.25 -0.25 -9.76
N PRO A 111 12.73 -1.15 -10.62
CA PRO A 111 12.78 -0.94 -12.06
C PRO A 111 12.09 0.38 -12.46
N PRO A 112 12.58 1.07 -13.51
CA PRO A 112 11.99 2.33 -13.95
C PRO A 112 10.51 2.14 -14.34
N GLN A 113 9.67 3.12 -14.02
CA GLN A 113 8.24 3.13 -14.36
C GLN A 113 7.45 1.92 -13.80
N SER A 114 7.94 1.27 -12.74
CA SER A 114 7.30 0.09 -12.14
C SER A 114 6.38 0.40 -10.96
N ILE A 115 6.36 1.65 -10.48
CA ILE A 115 5.58 2.10 -9.32
C ILE A 115 4.86 3.42 -9.60
N VAL A 116 3.81 3.68 -8.84
CA VAL A 116 3.15 4.99 -8.74
C VAL A 116 3.57 5.63 -7.42
N LYS A 117 4.31 6.74 -7.44
CA LYS A 117 4.77 7.40 -6.21
C LYS A 117 3.73 8.42 -5.76
N LEU A 118 3.30 8.35 -4.50
CA LEU A 118 2.39 9.36 -3.93
C LEU A 118 2.95 10.77 -4.05
N ALA A 119 4.27 10.93 -3.91
CA ALA A 119 4.94 12.23 -3.95
C ALA A 119 4.86 12.93 -5.32
N ASP A 120 4.47 12.23 -6.39
CA ASP A 120 4.33 12.81 -7.73
C ASP A 120 2.98 13.54 -7.91
N PHE A 121 2.06 13.40 -6.95
CA PHE A 121 0.72 13.97 -7.01
C PHE A 121 0.53 15.05 -5.93
N PRO A 122 -0.08 16.21 -6.26
CA PRO A 122 -0.27 17.28 -5.29
C PRO A 122 -1.36 16.96 -4.25
N THR A 123 -2.35 16.15 -4.61
CA THR A 123 -3.44 15.71 -3.73
C THR A 123 -3.73 14.23 -3.90
N LEU A 124 -4.40 13.62 -2.92
CA LEU A 124 -4.83 12.21 -3.02
C LEU A 124 -5.94 11.99 -4.05
N GLU A 125 -6.63 13.06 -4.44
CA GLU A 125 -7.63 13.05 -5.50
C GLU A 125 -7.00 13.04 -6.90
N ASP A 126 -5.78 13.57 -7.04
CA ASP A 126 -5.04 13.60 -8.31
C ASP A 126 -4.29 12.28 -8.58
N LEU A 127 -4.09 11.45 -7.53
CA LEU A 127 -3.48 10.12 -7.60
C LEU A 127 -4.32 9.14 -8.42
#